data_AF-A0A3L8SSM1-F1
#
_entry.id   AF-A0A3L8SSM1-F1
#
_cell.length_a   1.000
_cell.length_b   1.000
_cell.length_c   1.000
_cell.angle_alpha   90.00
_cell.angle_beta   90.00
_cell.angle_gamma   90.00
#
_symmetry.space_group_name_H-M   'P 1'
#
loop_
_entity.id
_entity.type
_entity.pdbx_description
1 polymer ?
#
loop_
_entity_poly.entity_id
_entity_poly.type
_entity_poly.pdbx_seq_one_letter_code
_entity_poly.pdbx_strand_id
1 'polypeptide(L)'
;GSDTVQFPIKFSPKKAGCYHCQIILKSPCDIRVYEIECVVNSEQADAQLEFLTPAYQTVTQEIPISNISSEDWRFEAVLEGQCFHGPPVINVPVGGTVPYPLTFKPVAECEIMTVANIKACA
;
A
#
# COMPACT_ATOMS: atom_id res chain seq x y z
N GLY A 1 34.36 -16.49 16.49
CA GLY A 1 34.93 -15.26 15.90
C GLY A 1 33.86 -14.19 15.98
N SER A 2 33.66 -13.38 14.95
CA SER A 2 32.29 -12.95 14.64
C SER A 2 31.65 -14.08 13.85
N ASP A 3 30.68 -14.79 14.44
CA ASP A 3 30.07 -15.97 13.81
C ASP A 3 28.96 -15.58 12.80
N THR A 4 29.13 -14.38 12.21
CA THR A 4 28.25 -13.72 11.26
C THR A 4 29.09 -13.20 10.08
N VAL A 5 28.55 -13.31 8.88
CA VAL A 5 29.13 -12.77 7.64
C VAL A 5 28.12 -11.84 6.98
N GLN A 6 28.58 -10.74 6.40
CA GLN A 6 27.73 -9.83 5.64
C GLN A 6 27.43 -10.43 4.26
N PHE A 7 26.15 -10.52 3.91
CA PHE A 7 25.70 -11.02 2.61
C PHE A 7 25.01 -9.87 1.84
N PRO A 8 25.73 -9.14 0.95
CA PRO A 8 25.18 -7.97 0.28
C PRO A 8 24.18 -8.36 -0.82
N ILE A 9 22.94 -7.89 -0.66
CA ILE A 9 21.84 -8.12 -1.62
C ILE A 9 21.61 -6.83 -2.40
N LYS A 10 21.51 -6.91 -3.73
CA LYS A 10 21.07 -5.80 -4.58
C LYS A 10 19.68 -6.09 -5.14
N PHE A 11 18.67 -5.47 -4.56
CA PHE A 11 17.34 -5.38 -5.15
C PHE A 11 17.32 -4.28 -6.23
N SER A 12 16.59 -4.47 -7.33
CA SER A 12 16.51 -3.54 -8.46
C SER A 12 15.22 -3.77 -9.25
N PRO A 13 14.06 -3.37 -8.68
CA PRO A 13 12.77 -3.55 -9.31
C PRO A 13 12.63 -2.68 -10.57
N LYS A 14 11.75 -3.10 -11.49
CA LYS A 14 11.44 -2.36 -12.73
C LYS A 14 10.08 -1.66 -12.71
N LYS A 15 9.26 -1.93 -11.69
CA LYS A 15 7.89 -1.45 -11.51
C LYS A 15 7.57 -1.43 -10.01
N ALA A 16 6.48 -0.76 -9.65
CA ALA A 16 5.81 -0.94 -8.37
C ALA A 16 5.21 -2.35 -8.22
N GLY A 17 5.00 -2.79 -6.98
CA GLY A 17 4.43 -4.09 -6.61
C GLY A 17 5.09 -4.71 -5.39
N CYS A 18 4.49 -5.77 -4.85
CA CYS A 18 5.15 -6.67 -3.90
C CYS A 18 6.01 -7.69 -4.66
N TYR A 19 7.19 -8.01 -4.14
CA TYR A 19 8.13 -8.98 -4.68
C TYR A 19 8.50 -10.00 -3.61
N HIS A 20 7.80 -11.14 -3.58
CA HIS A 20 8.13 -12.26 -2.71
C HIS A 20 9.37 -13.00 -3.26
N CYS A 21 10.45 -13.05 -2.47
CA CYS A 21 11.74 -13.58 -2.87
C CYS A 21 12.24 -14.63 -1.88
N GLN A 22 13.06 -15.59 -2.33
CA GLN A 22 13.75 -16.55 -1.46
C GLN A 22 15.26 -16.54 -1.71
N ILE A 23 16.04 -16.50 -0.63
CA ILE A 23 17.48 -16.79 -0.66
C ILE A 23 17.71 -18.18 -0.10
N ILE A 24 18.15 -19.11 -0.95
CA ILE A 24 18.47 -20.49 -0.58
C ILE A 24 19.98 -20.62 -0.42
N LEU A 25 20.45 -20.69 0.83
CA LEU A 25 21.85 -21.02 1.14
C LEU A 25 21.97 -22.53 1.32
N LYS A 26 22.82 -23.18 0.52
CA LYS A 26 22.99 -24.64 0.52
C LYS A 26 24.44 -25.05 0.68
N SER A 27 24.67 -26.00 1.59
CA SER A 27 25.90 -26.76 1.77
C SER A 27 25.61 -28.27 1.60
N PRO A 28 26.61 -29.17 1.71
CA PRO A 28 26.38 -30.62 1.70
C PRO A 28 25.57 -31.14 2.90
N CYS A 29 25.49 -30.40 4.01
CA CYS A 29 24.90 -30.87 5.28
C CYS A 29 23.78 -29.98 5.84
N ASP A 30 23.59 -28.78 5.29
CA ASP A 30 22.69 -27.74 5.80
C ASP A 30 22.08 -26.97 4.61
N ILE A 31 20.79 -26.66 4.69
CA ILE A 31 20.03 -25.86 3.73
C ILE A 31 19.20 -24.86 4.53
N ARG A 32 19.35 -23.58 4.22
CA ARG A 32 18.59 -22.48 4.82
C ARG A 32 17.84 -21.74 3.74
N VAL A 33 16.56 -21.53 3.94
CA VAL A 33 15.73 -20.66 3.12
C VAL A 33 15.45 -19.40 3.92
N TYR A 34 15.60 -18.25 3.29
CA TYR A 34 15.23 -16.95 3.82
C TYR A 34 14.24 -16.30 2.86
N GLU A 35 12.97 -16.30 3.25
CA GLU A 35 11.91 -15.47 2.67
C GLU A 35 12.26 -13.99 2.84
N ILE A 36 12.08 -13.21 1.77
CA ILE A 36 12.26 -11.76 1.75
C ILE A 36 11.08 -11.16 0.98
N GLU A 37 10.30 -10.32 1.66
CA GLU A 37 9.27 -9.50 1.04
C GLU A 37 9.86 -8.13 0.66
N CYS A 38 9.72 -7.71 -0.59
CA CYS A 38 10.16 -6.40 -1.05
C CYS A 38 8.99 -5.62 -1.66
N VAL A 39 8.43 -4.67 -0.91
CA VAL A 39 7.36 -3.78 -1.38
C VAL A 39 7.95 -2.57 -2.10
N VAL A 40 7.45 -2.30 -3.32
CA VAL A 40 7.88 -1.18 -4.16
C VAL A 40 6.69 -0.29 -4.45
N ASN A 41 6.69 0.91 -3.89
CA ASN A 41 5.68 1.92 -4.18
C ASN A 41 5.91 2.52 -5.57
N SER A 42 4.85 3.01 -6.21
CA SER A 42 4.99 3.83 -7.42
C SER A 42 5.32 5.26 -7.04
N GLU A 43 6.30 5.89 -7.70
CA GLU A 43 6.51 7.35 -7.63
C GLU A 43 5.30 8.12 -8.20
N GLN A 44 4.42 7.44 -8.95
CA GLN A 44 3.25 8.01 -9.61
C GLN A 44 1.96 7.92 -8.76
N ALA A 45 2.10 7.79 -7.43
CA ALA A 45 0.99 7.55 -6.50
C ALA A 45 0.38 8.83 -5.86
N ASP A 46 0.90 10.03 -6.20
CA ASP A 46 0.38 11.33 -5.74
C ASP A 46 -0.95 11.70 -6.44
N ALA A 47 -1.97 10.84 -6.29
CA ALA A 47 -3.33 11.07 -6.74
C ALA A 47 -4.02 12.09 -5.83
N GLN A 48 -3.94 13.37 -6.20
CA GLN A 48 -4.64 14.44 -5.49
C GLN A 48 -6.15 14.30 -5.65
N LEU A 49 -6.88 14.29 -4.53
CA LEU A 49 -8.33 14.19 -4.48
C LEU A 49 -8.90 15.46 -3.84
N GLU A 50 -9.71 16.19 -4.60
CA GLU A 50 -10.38 17.41 -4.14
C GLU A 50 -11.76 17.06 -3.55
N PHE A 51 -12.06 17.58 -2.36
CA PHE A 51 -13.32 17.34 -1.65
C PHE A 51 -13.99 18.68 -1.30
N LEU A 52 -14.96 19.09 -2.13
CA LEU A 52 -15.76 20.29 -1.90
C LEU A 52 -17.12 19.92 -1.28
N THR A 53 -17.36 20.34 -0.04
CA THR A 53 -18.65 20.16 0.65
C THR A 53 -18.87 21.26 1.69
N PRO A 54 -20.09 21.72 1.95
CA PRO A 54 -20.39 22.63 3.05
C PRO A 54 -20.05 22.02 4.42
N ALA A 55 -19.73 22.87 5.40
CA ALA A 55 -19.54 22.45 6.79
C ALA A 55 -20.73 21.60 7.31
N TYR A 56 -20.43 20.59 8.12
CA TYR A 56 -21.36 19.57 8.64
C TYR A 56 -22.00 18.64 7.60
N GLN A 57 -21.81 18.85 6.30
CA GLN A 57 -22.19 17.87 5.29
C GLN A 57 -21.14 16.75 5.19
N THR A 58 -21.48 15.67 4.50
CA THR A 58 -20.61 14.50 4.34
C THR A 58 -20.62 14.11 2.87
N VAL A 59 -19.43 13.89 2.31
CA VAL A 59 -19.23 13.47 0.92
C VAL A 59 -18.30 12.26 0.90
N THR A 60 -18.62 11.29 0.06
CA THR A 60 -17.84 10.06 -0.12
C THR A 60 -17.45 9.95 -1.59
N GLN A 61 -16.18 9.62 -1.85
CA GLN A 61 -15.66 9.30 -3.17
C GLN A 61 -15.23 7.83 -3.19
N GLU A 62 -15.70 7.10 -4.20
CA GLU A 62 -15.37 5.69 -4.42
C GLU A 62 -14.10 5.60 -5.27
N ILE A 63 -12.93 5.50 -4.64
CA ILE A 63 -11.63 5.44 -5.33
C ILE A 63 -11.47 4.04 -5.95
N PRO A 64 -11.28 3.89 -7.27
CA PRO A 64 -11.12 2.58 -7.90
C PRO A 64 -9.73 1.99 -7.62
N ILE A 65 -9.67 0.97 -6.76
CA ILE A 65 -8.42 0.25 -6.46
C ILE A 65 -8.33 -0.98 -7.37
N SER A 66 -7.45 -0.92 -8.38
CA SER A 66 -7.26 -2.00 -9.37
C SER A 66 -6.04 -2.87 -9.05
N ASN A 67 -6.27 -4.16 -8.78
CA ASN A 67 -5.22 -5.15 -8.63
C ASN A 67 -4.78 -5.68 -10.00
N ILE A 68 -3.57 -5.31 -10.42
CA ILE A 68 -2.94 -5.71 -11.69
C ILE A 68 -1.89 -6.82 -11.53
N SER A 69 -1.87 -7.50 -10.39
CA SER A 69 -0.91 -8.57 -10.07
C SER A 69 -1.47 -9.96 -10.38
N SER A 70 -0.76 -11.01 -9.96
CA SER A 70 -1.16 -12.42 -10.09
C SER A 70 -1.75 -13.02 -8.80
N GLU A 71 -1.90 -12.23 -7.74
CA GLU A 71 -2.33 -12.66 -6.40
C GLU A 71 -3.41 -11.70 -5.86
N ASP A 72 -4.21 -12.13 -4.89
CA ASP A 72 -5.17 -11.23 -4.21
C ASP A 72 -4.42 -10.20 -3.35
N TRP A 73 -4.89 -8.96 -3.27
CA TRP A 73 -4.28 -7.93 -2.42
C TRP A 73 -5.03 -7.73 -1.11
N ARG A 74 -4.27 -7.57 -0.02
CA ARG A 74 -4.72 -6.92 1.21
C ARG A 74 -4.25 -5.46 1.18
N PHE A 75 -5.13 -4.59 0.71
CA PHE A 75 -4.89 -3.15 0.61
C PHE A 75 -5.09 -2.49 1.97
N GLU A 76 -4.11 -1.73 2.47
CA GLU A 76 -4.17 -1.02 3.75
C GLU A 76 -4.13 0.50 3.54
N ALA A 77 -5.11 1.20 4.11
CA ALA A 77 -5.28 2.63 3.94
C ALA A 77 -4.78 3.40 5.17
N VAL A 78 -3.71 4.19 5.01
CA VAL A 78 -3.25 5.15 6.01
C VAL A 78 -3.73 6.54 5.62
N LEU A 79 -4.76 7.02 6.31
CA LEU A 79 -5.33 8.35 6.10
C LEU A 79 -4.66 9.37 7.02
N GLU A 80 -3.88 10.28 6.45
CA GLU A 80 -3.27 11.40 7.17
C GLU A 80 -4.07 12.69 6.91
N GLY A 81 -4.69 13.20 7.97
CA GLY A 81 -5.53 14.41 7.93
C GLY A 81 -6.61 14.42 9.00
N GLN A 82 -7.37 15.51 9.07
CA GLN A 82 -8.57 15.61 9.89
C GLN A 82 -9.83 15.46 9.03
N CYS A 83 -10.92 15.00 9.64
CA CYS A 83 -12.24 14.83 8.99
C CYS A 83 -12.31 13.81 7.84
N PHE A 84 -11.25 13.05 7.56
CA PHE A 84 -11.23 11.95 6.59
C PHE A 84 -11.42 10.58 7.25
N HIS A 85 -12.22 9.72 6.63
CA HIS A 85 -12.60 8.41 7.12
C HIS A 85 -12.74 7.39 5.97
N GLY A 86 -12.40 6.13 6.22
CA GLY A 86 -12.61 5.02 5.30
C GLY A 86 -12.27 3.69 5.97
N PRO A 87 -12.44 2.54 5.29
CA PRO A 87 -12.01 1.25 5.80
C PRO A 87 -10.48 1.24 6.03
N PRO A 88 -9.95 0.65 7.11
CA PRO A 88 -8.50 0.53 7.29
C PRO A 88 -7.88 -0.50 6.34
N VAL A 89 -8.66 -1.50 5.92
CA VAL A 89 -8.26 -2.59 5.01
C VAL A 89 -9.40 -2.89 4.05
N ILE A 90 -9.09 -3.15 2.77
CA ILE A 90 -9.99 -3.84 1.83
C ILE A 90 -9.24 -4.98 1.13
N ASN A 91 -9.96 -6.01 0.70
CA ASN A 91 -9.41 -7.10 -0.10
C ASN A 91 -9.73 -6.84 -1.58
N VAL A 92 -8.73 -6.89 -2.46
CA VAL A 92 -8.89 -6.63 -3.90
C VAL A 92 -8.48 -7.89 -4.68
N PRO A 93 -9.44 -8.64 -5.26
CA PRO A 93 -9.15 -9.90 -5.95
C PRO A 93 -8.17 -9.74 -7.12
N VAL A 94 -7.43 -10.79 -7.45
CA VAL A 94 -6.51 -10.87 -8.59
C VAL A 94 -7.17 -10.42 -9.89
N GLY A 95 -6.55 -9.45 -10.58
CA GLY A 95 -7.09 -8.83 -11.80
C GLY A 95 -8.36 -7.97 -11.61
N GLY A 96 -8.84 -7.84 -10.37
CA GLY A 96 -10.08 -7.15 -10.02
C GLY A 96 -9.92 -5.65 -9.79
N THR A 97 -11.05 -4.95 -9.68
CA THR A 97 -11.10 -3.56 -9.18
C THR A 97 -12.19 -3.45 -8.14
N VAL A 98 -11.85 -2.87 -6.98
CA VAL A 98 -12.77 -2.69 -5.84
C VAL A 98 -12.80 -1.21 -5.47
N PRO A 99 -13.98 -0.61 -5.25
CA PRO A 99 -14.08 0.77 -4.79
C PRO A 99 -13.66 0.88 -3.32
N TYR A 100 -12.83 1.89 -3.02
CA TYR A 100 -12.50 2.31 -1.66
C TYR A 100 -13.30 3.58 -1.30
N PRO A 101 -14.23 3.52 -0.34
CA PRO A 101 -15.06 4.67 0.03
C PRO A 101 -14.30 5.64 0.95
N LEU A 102 -13.63 6.63 0.37
CA LEU A 102 -13.01 7.73 1.13
C LEU A 102 -14.07 8.81 1.41
N THR A 103 -14.37 9.00 2.69
CA THR A 103 -15.39 9.92 3.19
C THR A 103 -14.76 11.14 3.87
N PHE A 104 -15.18 12.34 3.47
CA PHE A 104 -14.84 13.60 4.11
C PHE A 104 -16.06 14.17 4.85
N LYS A 105 -15.87 14.57 6.11
CA LYS A 105 -16.92 15.06 7.02
C LYS A 105 -16.43 16.25 7.86
N PRO A 106 -16.33 17.46 7.27
CA PRO A 106 -15.89 18.65 7.98
C PRO A 106 -16.89 19.07 9.07
N VAL A 107 -16.38 19.40 10.26
CA VAL A 107 -17.19 19.90 11.39
C VAL A 107 -17.22 21.43 11.51
N ALA A 108 -16.54 22.12 10.60
CA ALA A 108 -16.47 23.58 10.49
C ALA A 108 -16.18 23.97 9.03
N GLU A 109 -16.16 25.27 8.74
CA GLU A 109 -15.61 25.79 7.49
C GLU A 109 -14.08 25.74 7.56
N CYS A 110 -13.45 25.03 6.63
CA CYS A 110 -12.00 24.82 6.60
C CYS A 110 -11.51 24.37 5.22
N GLU A 111 -10.40 24.92 4.76
CA GLU A 111 -9.59 24.32 3.69
C GLU A 111 -8.63 23.30 4.34
N ILE A 112 -8.67 22.04 3.90
CA ILE A 112 -7.79 20.97 4.37
C ILE A 112 -7.13 20.32 3.16
N MET A 113 -5.84 20.59 2.95
CA MET A 113 -5.00 19.75 2.10
C MET A 113 -4.60 18.49 2.88
N THR A 114 -4.83 17.32 2.30
CA THR A 114 -4.59 16.00 2.90
C THR A 114 -3.72 15.16 1.97
N VAL A 115 -2.92 14.25 2.52
CA VAL A 115 -2.18 13.25 1.74
C VAL A 115 -2.66 11.86 2.15
N ALA A 116 -3.26 11.13 1.20
CA ALA A 116 -3.71 9.76 1.44
C ALA A 116 -2.56 8.78 1.13
N ASN A 117 -1.78 8.42 2.16
CA ASN A 117 -0.64 7.50 2.04
C ASN A 117 -1.12 6.04 1.90
N ILE A 118 -1.58 5.71 0.70
CA ILE A 118 -2.11 4.40 0.30
C ILE A 118 -0.99 3.35 0.20
N LYS A 119 -1.17 2.17 0.81
CA LYS A 119 -0.24 1.04 0.74
C LYS A 119 -0.97 -0.25 0.35
N ALA A 120 -0.65 -0.80 -0.81
CA ALA A 120 -1.10 -2.14 -1.20
C ALA A 120 -0.04 -3.17 -0.85
N CYS A 121 -0.39 -4.16 -0.03
CA CYS A 121 0.36 -5.40 0.13
C CYS A 121 -0.37 -6.54 -0.60
N ALA A 122 0.41 -7.53 -1.03
CA ALA A 122 -0.10 -8.85 -1.45
C ALA A 122 0.12 -9.80 -0.27
#